data_AF-A0A938A840-F1
#
_entry.id   AF-A0A938A840-F1
#
_cell.length_a   1.000
_cell.length_b   1.000
_cell.length_c   1.000
_cell.angle_alpha   90.00
_cell.angle_beta   90.00
_cell.angle_gamma   90.00
#
_symmetry.space_group_name_H-M   'P 1'
#
loop_
_entity.id
_entity.type
_entity.pdbx_description
1 polymer ?
#
loop_
_entity_poly.entity_id
_entity_poly.type
_entity_poly.pdbx_seq_one_letter_code
_entity_poly.pdbx_strand_id
1 'polypeptide(L)' 'MSDPIDPLIVDLVEWVGKTPRRYDELIDAWRTSCPRLTVWEEACARGLVVRRSVAGAGTIIEITDEGRALLTSRH' A
#
# COMPACT_ATOMS: atom_id res chain seq x y z
N MET A 1 -3.92 18.74 10.75
CA MET A 1 -2.96 18.96 9.65
C MET A 1 -2.66 17.58 9.09
N SER A 2 -3.12 17.26 7.88
CA SER A 2 -2.75 15.98 7.25
C SER A 2 -1.25 15.92 7.04
N ASP A 3 -0.68 14.76 7.30
CA ASP A 3 0.74 14.51 7.05
C ASP A 3 0.97 14.64 5.53
N PRO A 4 2.07 15.27 5.06
CA PRO A 4 2.41 15.30 3.64
C PRO A 4 2.43 13.92 2.96
N ILE A 5 2.53 12.82 3.71
CA ILE A 5 2.47 11.45 3.17
C ILE A 5 1.05 10.92 2.99
N ASP A 6 0.01 11.52 3.59
CA ASP A 6 -1.37 11.01 3.51
C ASP A 6 -1.85 10.82 2.06
N PRO A 7 -1.63 11.77 1.12
CA PRO A 7 -1.99 11.56 -0.29
C PRO A 7 -1.24 10.37 -0.91
N LEU A 8 0.04 10.20 -0.58
CA LEU A 8 0.86 9.10 -1.09
C LEU A 8 0.41 7.75 -0.55
N ILE A 9 -0.07 7.69 0.69
CA ILE A 9 -0.67 6.48 1.26
C ILE A 9 -1.91 6.10 0.46
N VAL A 10 -2.78 7.07 0.15
CA VAL A 10 -3.96 6.76 -0.65
C VAL A 10 -3.59 6.32 -2.06
N ASP A 11 -2.62 6.97 -2.70
CA ASP A 11 -2.13 6.57 -4.03
C ASP A 11 -1.57 5.14 -4.02
N LEU A 12 -0.84 4.76 -2.96
CA LEU A 12 -0.32 3.40 -2.77
C LEU A 12 -1.47 2.40 -2.60
N VAL A 13 -2.44 2.71 -1.74
CA VAL A 13 -3.60 1.84 -1.46
C VAL A 13 -4.46 1.68 -2.71
N GLU A 14 -4.72 2.74 -3.46
CA GLU A 14 -5.44 2.69 -4.74
C GLU A 14 -4.68 1.84 -5.75
N TRP A 15 -3.36 2.03 -5.84
CA TRP A 15 -2.52 1.24 -6.70
C TRP A 15 -2.68 -0.24 -6.33
N VAL A 16 -2.42 -0.66 -5.09
CA VAL A 16 -2.56 -2.05 -4.58
C VAL A 16 -3.98 -2.59 -4.76
N GLY A 17 -5.00 -1.76 -4.62
CA GLY A 17 -6.41 -2.14 -4.78
C GLY A 17 -6.77 -2.57 -6.20
N LYS A 18 -6.05 -2.10 -7.24
CA LYS A 18 -6.29 -2.50 -8.64
C LYS A 18 -5.92 -3.95 -8.90
N THR A 19 -4.82 -4.43 -8.34
CA THR A 19 -4.33 -5.81 -8.48
C THR A 19 -3.38 -6.14 -7.33
N PRO A 20 -3.50 -7.31 -6.68
CA PRO A 20 -2.48 -7.80 -5.76
C PRO A 20 -1.09 -7.77 -6.39
N ARG A 21 -0.09 -7.27 -5.66
CA ARG A 21 1.28 -7.13 -6.19
C ARG A 21 2.29 -7.86 -5.37
N ARG A 22 3.41 -8.22 -5.98
CA ARG A 22 4.53 -8.79 -5.24
C ARG A 22 5.25 -7.70 -4.43
N TYR A 23 5.83 -8.09 -3.32
CA TYR A 23 6.57 -7.17 -2.46
C TYR A 23 7.81 -6.57 -3.16
N ASP A 24 8.50 -7.35 -4.00
CA ASP A 24 9.64 -6.88 -4.78
C ASP A 24 9.24 -5.79 -5.78
N GLU A 25 8.15 -6.00 -6.52
CA GLU A 25 7.56 -5.01 -7.44
C GLU A 25 7.14 -3.74 -6.70
N LEU A 26 6.48 -3.87 -5.54
CA LEU A 26 6.09 -2.72 -4.72
C LEU A 26 7.30 -1.92 -4.28
N ILE A 27 8.32 -2.59 -3.73
CA ILE A 27 9.52 -1.91 -3.26
C ILE A 27 10.26 -1.27 -4.42
N ASP A 28 10.35 -1.91 -5.58
CA ASP A 28 11.03 -1.34 -6.76
C ASP A 28 10.29 -0.10 -7.29
N ALA A 29 8.97 -0.18 -7.46
CA ALA A 29 8.15 0.92 -7.95
C ALA A 29 8.14 2.14 -7.01
N TRP A 30 8.27 1.91 -5.69
CA TRP A 30 8.25 2.97 -4.68
C TRP A 30 9.65 3.31 -4.13
N ARG A 31 10.75 2.73 -4.67
CA ARG A 31 12.14 2.90 -4.17
C ARG A 31 12.69 4.31 -4.30
N THR A 32 12.45 5.00 -5.43
CA THR A 32 13.23 6.17 -5.88
C THR A 32 12.70 7.51 -5.39
N SER A 33 12.03 7.48 -4.27
CA SER A 33 10.97 8.41 -4.03
C SER A 33 10.98 8.76 -2.55
N CYS A 34 11.64 9.85 -2.19
CA CYS A 34 11.61 10.31 -0.80
C CYS A 34 10.22 10.92 -0.50
N PRO A 35 9.53 10.59 0.61
CA PRO A 35 9.84 9.67 1.72
C PRO A 35 9.00 8.37 1.65
N ARG A 36 9.15 7.53 0.62
CA ARG A 36 8.20 6.45 0.32
C ARG A 36 8.39 5.13 1.07
N LEU A 37 9.54 4.88 1.70
CA LEU A 37 9.64 3.74 2.64
C LEU A 37 8.64 3.94 3.78
N THR A 38 8.54 5.17 4.28
CA THR A 38 7.55 5.59 5.28
C THR A 38 6.13 5.43 4.77
N VAL A 39 5.83 5.72 3.49
CA VAL A 39 4.46 5.55 2.94
C VAL A 39 3.99 4.10 3.04
N TRP A 40 4.84 3.15 2.67
CA TRP A 40 4.52 1.73 2.78
C TRP A 40 4.38 1.27 4.24
N GLU A 41 5.31 1.68 5.09
CA GLU A 41 5.29 1.37 6.52
C GLU A 41 4.02 1.91 7.19
N GLU A 42 3.64 3.15 6.86
CA GLU A 42 2.42 3.79 7.37
C GLU A 42 1.16 3.14 6.82
N ALA A 43 1.11 2.76 5.54
CA ALA A 43 -0.02 2.02 4.99
C ALA A 43 -0.21 0.66 5.69
N CYS A 44 0.90 -0.03 6.00
CA CYS A 44 0.88 -1.26 6.81
C CYS A 44 0.45 -0.98 8.25
N ALA A 45 1.02 0.05 8.89
CA ALA A 45 0.75 0.40 10.29
C ALA A 45 -0.72 0.83 10.50
N ARG A 46 -1.30 1.49 9.50
CA ARG A 46 -2.72 1.86 9.46
C ARG A 46 -3.64 0.69 9.06
N GLY A 47 -3.08 -0.48 8.76
CA GLY A 47 -3.85 -1.67 8.40
C GLY A 47 -4.58 -1.57 7.06
N LEU A 48 -4.13 -0.71 6.14
CA LEU A 48 -4.77 -0.46 4.83
C LEU A 48 -4.36 -1.49 3.77
N VAL A 49 -3.22 -2.12 3.99
CA VAL A 49 -2.62 -3.17 3.15
C VAL A 49 -2.02 -4.24 4.03
N VAL A 50 -1.97 -5.47 3.52
CA VAL A 50 -1.44 -6.63 4.25
C VAL A 50 -0.44 -7.40 3.40
N ARG A 51 0.55 -8.00 4.06
CA ARG A 51 1.50 -8.94 3.45
C ARG A 51 0.99 -10.36 3.64
N ARG A 52 0.83 -11.10 2.54
CA ARG A 52 0.48 -12.52 2.53
C ARG A 52 1.59 -13.33 1.89
N SER A 53 2.11 -14.32 2.59
CA SER A 53 3.04 -15.29 2.01
C SER A 53 2.25 -16.34 1.23
N VAL A 54 2.55 -16.46 -0.05
CA VAL A 54 1.91 -17.42 -0.98
C VAL A 54 2.95 -18.43 -1.42
N ALA A 55 2.66 -19.72 -1.20
CA ALA A 55 3.55 -20.82 -1.58
C ALA A 55 3.81 -20.77 -3.10
N GLY A 56 5.10 -20.74 -3.48
CA GLY A 56 5.52 -20.67 -4.88
C GLY A 56 5.49 -19.28 -5.53
N ALA A 57 4.82 -18.28 -4.93
CA ALA A 57 4.74 -16.92 -5.47
C ALA A 57 5.45 -15.86 -4.61
N GLY A 58 5.81 -16.19 -3.37
CA GLY A 58 6.51 -15.29 -2.45
C GLY A 58 5.57 -14.40 -1.66
N THR A 59 6.01 -13.19 -1.30
CA THR A 59 5.21 -12.23 -0.52
C THR A 59 4.37 -11.38 -1.46
N ILE A 60 3.06 -11.51 -1.35
CA ILE A 60 2.06 -10.73 -2.07
C ILE A 60 1.47 -9.68 -1.14
N ILE A 61 1.22 -8.49 -1.68
CA ILE A 61 0.62 -7.35 -1.02
C ILE A 61 -0.79 -7.18 -1.53
N GLU A 62 -1.73 -7.13 -0.60
CA GLU A 62 -3.17 -7.04 -0.87
C GLU A 62 -3.77 -5.88 -0.09
N ILE A 63 -4.82 -5.26 -0.65
CA ILE A 63 -5.61 -4.24 0.03
C ILE A 63 -6.51 -4.91 1.08
N THR A 64 -6.63 -4.30 2.26
CA THR A 64 -7.56 -4.74 3.31
C THR A 64 -8.95 -4.14 3.12
N ASP A 65 -9.91 -4.55 3.94
CA ASP A 65 -11.26 -3.97 3.93
C ASP A 65 -11.22 -2.50 4.38
N GLU A 66 -10.34 -2.16 5.33
CA GLU A 66 -10.09 -0.78 5.76
C GLU A 66 -9.51 0.07 4.62
N GLY A 67 -8.57 -0.50 3.85
CA GLY A 67 -8.03 0.15 2.66
C GLY A 67 -9.11 0.43 1.62
N ARG A 68 -10.03 -0.51 1.39
CA ARG A 68 -11.17 -0.32 0.48
C ARG A 68 -12.15 0.73 0.98
N ALA A 69 -12.43 0.74 2.28
CA ALA A 69 -13.29 1.75 2.91
C ALA A 69 -12.70 3.16 2.77
N LEU A 70 -11.39 3.31 2.95
CA LEU A 70 -10.68 4.57 2.73
C LEU A 70 -10.88 5.09 1.30
N LEU A 71 -10.71 4.22 0.29
CA LEU A 71 -10.92 4.60 -1.12
C LEU A 71 -12.37 4.98 -1.41
N THR A 72 -13.33 4.32 -0.77
CA THR A 72 -14.76 4.59 -0.94
C THR A 72 -15.17 5.92 -0.30
N SER A 73 -14.56 6.30 0.83
CA SER A 73 -14.81 7.57 1.51
C SER A 73 -14.29 8.81 0.75
N ARG A 74 -13.54 8.61 -0.34
CA ARG A 74 -12.94 9.67 -1.16
C ARG A 74 -13.92 10.21 -2.24
N HIS A 75 -15.20 9.87 -2.16
CA HIS A 75 -16.22 10.14 -3.18
C HIS A 75 -17.30 11.13 -2.71
#